data_AF-A0A1Q3N7D1-F1
#
_entry.id   AF-A0A1Q3N7D1-F1
#
_cell.length_a   1.000
_cell.length_b   1.000
_cell.length_c   1.000
_cell.angle_alpha   90.00
_cell.angle_beta   90.00
_cell.angle_gamma   90.00
#
_symmetry.space_group_name_H-M   'P 1'
#
loop_
_entity.id
_entity.type
_entity.pdbx_description
1 polymer ?
#
loop_
_entity_poly.entity_id
_entity_poly.type
_entity_poly.pdbx_seq_one_letter_code
_entity_poly.pdbx_strand_id
1 'polypeptide(L)'
;MVSLGMLMLLLALTGVWLRKTGKLFESKWFHRFALFMGPSGFIALLAGWFTTEVGRQPWVVYGVMRTKDALSPVSAEQVGLTLIIFVVVYCIVFGIGIYYMLKLMHKGPEFIYSQQQEVGGVGHFKTPMRLLSAADERLDDQDQGASS
;
A
#
# COMPACT_ATOMS: atom_id res chain seq x y z
N MET A 1 -17.70 -6.05 -9.70
CA MET A 1 -17.02 -7.08 -8.89
C MET A 1 -16.67 -8.32 -9.70
N VAL A 2 -17.66 -9.08 -10.23
CA VAL A 2 -17.41 -10.38 -10.91
C VAL A 2 -16.45 -10.27 -12.10
N SER A 3 -16.65 -9.31 -13.01
CA SER A 3 -15.78 -9.13 -14.17
C SER A 3 -14.34 -8.79 -13.78
N LEU A 4 -14.15 -7.92 -12.79
CA LEU A 4 -12.82 -7.60 -12.24
C LEU A 4 -12.18 -8.82 -11.56
N GLY A 5 -12.97 -9.61 -10.83
CA GLY A 5 -12.50 -10.87 -10.23
C GLY A 5 -12.03 -11.87 -11.29
N MET A 6 -12.77 -12.02 -12.39
CA MET A 6 -12.36 -12.85 -13.52
C MET A 6 -11.08 -12.33 -14.19
N LEU A 7 -10.94 -11.01 -14.35
CA LEU A 7 -9.71 -10.41 -14.88
C LEU A 7 -8.50 -10.64 -13.95
N MET A 8 -8.69 -10.57 -12.64
CA MET A 8 -7.65 -10.88 -11.66
C MET A 8 -7.24 -12.36 -11.70
N LEU A 9 -8.21 -13.27 -11.88
CA LEU A 9 -7.92 -14.69 -12.08
C LEU A 9 -7.14 -14.93 -13.38
N LEU A 10 -7.52 -14.27 -14.48
CA LEU A 10 -6.78 -14.34 -15.73
C LEU A 10 -5.35 -13.81 -15.57
N LEU A 11 -5.14 -12.72 -14.83
CA LEU A 11 -3.80 -12.21 -14.50
C LEU A 11 -2.98 -13.26 -13.74
N ALA A 12 -3.57 -13.92 -12.74
CA ALA A 12 -2.88 -14.95 -11.96
C ALA A 12 -2.50 -16.17 -12.82
N LEU A 13 -3.43 -16.67 -13.63
CA LEU A 13 -3.21 -17.81 -14.52
C LEU A 13 -2.16 -17.51 -15.58
N THR A 14 -2.25 -16.34 -16.23
CA THR A 14 -1.24 -15.91 -17.21
C THR A 14 0.13 -15.71 -16.57
N GLY A 15 0.20 -15.19 -15.34
CA GLY A 15 1.45 -15.08 -14.57
C GLY A 15 2.09 -16.43 -14.28
N VAL A 16 1.31 -17.43 -13.85
CA VAL A 16 1.82 -18.80 -13.61
C VAL A 16 2.29 -19.44 -14.91
N TRP A 17 1.56 -19.25 -16.00
CA TRP A 17 1.96 -19.77 -17.31
C TRP A 17 3.27 -19.14 -17.80
N LEU A 18 3.40 -17.81 -17.74
CA LEU A 18 4.62 -17.09 -18.10
C LEU A 18 5.82 -17.45 -17.21
N ARG A 19 5.56 -17.73 -15.92
CA ARG A 19 6.57 -18.23 -14.98
C ARG A 19 7.09 -19.60 -15.41
N LYS A 20 6.21 -20.52 -15.83
CA LYS A 20 6.61 -21.85 -16.32
C LYS A 20 7.42 -21.77 -17.62
N THR A 21 7.15 -20.80 -18.49
CA THR A 21 7.88 -20.61 -19.76
C THR A 21 9.14 -19.75 -19.63
N GLY A 22 9.47 -19.24 -18.43
CA GLY A 22 10.64 -18.38 -18.19
C GLY A 22 10.53 -16.95 -18.73
N LYS A 23 9.40 -16.56 -19.35
CA LYS A 23 9.21 -15.26 -20.03
C LYS A 23 8.57 -14.18 -19.15
N LEU A 24 8.45 -14.43 -17.85
CA LEU A 24 7.76 -13.56 -16.91
C LEU A 24 8.34 -12.14 -16.90
N PHE A 25 9.66 -12.02 -16.91
CA PHE A 25 10.35 -10.73 -16.84
C PHE A 25 10.50 -10.02 -18.19
N GLU A 26 10.26 -10.71 -19.31
CA GLU A 26 10.44 -10.15 -20.66
C GLU A 26 9.16 -9.54 -21.24
N SER A 27 7.99 -10.03 -20.80
CA SER A 27 6.70 -9.68 -21.41
C SER A 27 6.17 -8.31 -20.97
N LYS A 28 6.59 -7.24 -21.66
CA LYS A 28 6.16 -5.84 -21.39
C LYS A 28 4.64 -5.66 -21.33
N TRP A 29 3.89 -6.43 -22.11
CA TRP A 29 2.41 -6.38 -22.09
C TRP A 29 1.84 -6.89 -20.76
N PHE A 30 2.39 -7.99 -20.21
CA PHE A 30 1.97 -8.53 -18.93
C PHE A 30 2.25 -7.56 -17.77
N HIS A 31 3.43 -6.92 -17.76
CA HIS A 31 3.78 -5.92 -16.74
C HIS A 31 2.84 -4.71 -16.77
N ARG A 32 2.49 -4.21 -17.97
CA ARG A 32 1.50 -3.12 -18.13
C ARG A 32 0.12 -3.56 -17.65
N PHE A 33 -0.31 -4.76 -18.00
CA PHE A 33 -1.59 -5.31 -17.55
C PHE A 33 -1.63 -5.45 -16.03
N ALA A 34 -0.57 -5.98 -15.41
CA ALA A 34 -0.44 -6.09 -13.95
C ALA A 34 -0.51 -4.71 -13.26
N LEU A 35 0.09 -3.68 -13.84
CA LEU A 35 0.03 -2.30 -13.32
C LEU A 35 -1.40 -1.76 -13.28
N PHE A 36 -2.16 -1.92 -14.37
CA PHE A 36 -3.58 -1.52 -14.42
C PHE A 36 -4.47 -2.33 -13.47
N MET A 37 -4.08 -3.57 -13.18
CA MET A 37 -4.79 -4.43 -12.25
C MET A 37 -4.52 -4.10 -10.78
N GLY A 38 -3.50 -3.29 -10.45
CA GLY A 38 -3.22 -2.83 -9.08
C GLY A 38 -4.45 -2.26 -8.36
N PRO A 39 -5.12 -1.21 -8.87
CA PRO A 39 -6.31 -0.65 -8.23
C PRO A 39 -7.58 -1.50 -8.38
N SER A 40 -7.59 -2.49 -9.27
CA SER A 40 -8.81 -3.25 -9.61
C SER A 40 -9.39 -4.02 -8.43
N GLY A 41 -8.55 -4.53 -7.51
CA GLY A 41 -9.00 -5.25 -6.32
C GLY A 41 -9.82 -4.37 -5.37
N PHE A 42 -9.37 -3.12 -5.17
CA PHE A 42 -10.10 -2.15 -4.35
C PHE A 42 -11.46 -1.79 -4.97
N ILE A 43 -11.49 -1.56 -6.29
CA ILE A 43 -12.74 -1.28 -7.02
C ILE A 43 -13.69 -2.48 -6.95
N ALA A 44 -13.17 -3.71 -7.09
CA ALA A 44 -13.97 -4.93 -7.00
C ALA A 44 -14.59 -5.09 -5.60
N LEU A 45 -13.83 -4.78 -4.54
CA LEU A 45 -14.29 -4.79 -3.15
C LEU A 45 -15.42 -3.79 -2.92
N LEU A 46 -15.25 -2.53 -3.36
CA LEU A 46 -16.30 -1.50 -3.22
C LEU A 46 -17.57 -1.87 -4.00
N ALA A 47 -17.41 -2.39 -5.21
CA ALA A 47 -18.55 -2.85 -6.01
C ALA A 47 -19.29 -4.02 -5.34
N GLY A 48 -18.59 -4.91 -4.65
CA GLY A 48 -19.18 -5.99 -3.87
C GLY A 48 -20.04 -5.46 -2.73
N TRP A 49 -19.47 -4.60 -1.90
CA TRP A 49 -20.18 -3.92 -0.81
C TRP A 49 -21.39 -3.15 -1.28
N PHE A 50 -21.27 -2.40 -2.38
CA PHE A 50 -22.39 -1.67 -2.95
C PHE A 50 -23.51 -2.61 -3.39
N THR A 51 -23.17 -3.72 -4.04
CA THR A 51 -24.16 -4.71 -4.50
C THR A 51 -24.92 -5.31 -3.33
N THR A 52 -24.25 -5.63 -2.23
CA THR A 52 -24.88 -6.23 -1.04
C THR A 52 -25.73 -5.22 -0.25
N GLU A 53 -25.25 -4.00 -0.08
CA GLU A 53 -25.97 -2.96 0.68
C GLU A 53 -27.18 -2.42 -0.09
N VAL A 54 -27.00 -2.12 -1.38
CA VAL A 54 -28.09 -1.61 -2.21
C VAL A 54 -29.07 -2.72 -2.58
N GLY A 55 -28.59 -3.94 -2.80
CA GLY A 55 -29.45 -5.09 -3.11
C GLY A 55 -30.42 -5.45 -1.98
N ARG A 56 -30.15 -5.01 -0.75
CA ARG A 56 -31.02 -5.22 0.40
C ARG A 56 -32.07 -4.12 0.60
N GLN A 57 -31.93 -2.97 -0.06
CA GLN A 57 -32.95 -1.92 -0.01
C GLN A 57 -34.29 -2.49 -0.54
N PRO A 58 -35.44 -2.20 0.11
CA PRO A 58 -35.69 -1.15 1.11
C PRO A 58 -35.58 -1.61 2.58
N TRP A 59 -34.87 -2.70 2.87
CA TRP A 59 -34.83 -3.30 4.21
C TRP A 59 -33.52 -2.99 4.95
N VAL A 60 -33.65 -2.70 6.25
CA VAL A 60 -32.52 -2.68 7.21
C VAL A 60 -32.42 -4.01 7.94
N VAL A 61 -33.54 -4.70 8.12
CA VAL A 61 -33.59 -6.11 8.51
C VAL A 61 -34.72 -6.74 7.71
N TYR A 62 -34.41 -7.75 6.91
CA TYR A 62 -35.37 -8.36 6.01
C TYR A 62 -36.63 -8.82 6.74
N GLY A 63 -37.79 -8.38 6.27
CA GLY A 63 -39.09 -8.72 6.86
C GLY A 63 -39.40 -8.09 8.21
N VAL A 64 -38.46 -7.35 8.81
CA VAL A 64 -38.61 -6.78 10.16
C VAL A 64 -38.63 -5.25 10.13
N MET A 65 -37.65 -4.60 9.51
CA MET A 65 -37.49 -3.14 9.56
C MET A 65 -37.10 -2.58 8.20
N ARG A 66 -37.82 -1.55 7.74
CA ARG A 66 -37.52 -0.83 6.49
C ARG A 66 -36.59 0.35 6.75
N THR A 67 -35.83 0.73 5.72
CA THR A 67 -34.87 1.85 5.77
C THR A 67 -35.51 3.17 6.17
N LYS A 68 -36.73 3.44 5.71
CA LYS A 68 -37.48 4.65 6.07
C LYS A 68 -37.84 4.74 7.56
N ASP A 69 -38.02 3.59 8.23
CA ASP A 69 -38.47 3.51 9.61
C ASP A 69 -37.27 3.53 10.59
N ALA A 70 -36.04 3.41 10.06
CA ALA A 70 -34.80 3.41 10.83
C ALA A 70 -34.15 4.81 10.95
N LEU A 71 -34.84 5.87 10.51
CA LEU A 71 -34.32 7.24 10.54
C LEU A 71 -34.41 7.84 11.95
N SER A 72 -33.30 8.38 12.45
CA SER A 72 -33.27 9.11 13.72
C SER A 72 -33.97 10.48 13.60
N PRO A 73 -34.58 11.00 14.69
CA PRO A 73 -35.24 12.30 14.71
C PRO A 73 -34.22 13.46 14.80
N VAL A 74 -33.38 13.60 13.78
CA VAL A 74 -32.38 14.66 13.64
C VAL A 74 -32.70 15.50 12.40
N SER A 75 -32.37 16.79 12.42
CA SER A 75 -32.66 17.65 11.26
C SER A 75 -31.76 17.29 10.07
N ALA A 76 -32.31 17.41 8.86
CA ALA A 76 -31.55 17.15 7.63
C ALA A 76 -30.31 18.04 7.51
N GLU A 77 -30.38 19.27 8.04
CA GLU A 77 -29.27 20.23 8.07
C GLU A 77 -28.10 19.74 8.93
N GLN A 78 -28.38 19.21 10.13
CA GLN A 78 -27.34 18.67 11.02
C GLN A 78 -26.64 17.45 10.40
N VAL A 79 -27.40 16.56 9.76
CA VAL A 79 -26.85 15.40 9.04
C VAL A 79 -26.01 15.86 7.84
N GLY A 80 -26.48 16.84 7.07
CA GLY A 80 -25.74 17.39 5.94
C GLY A 80 -24.41 18.02 6.36
N LEU A 81 -24.42 18.84 7.41
CA LEU A 81 -23.22 19.48 7.94
C LEU A 81 -22.20 18.44 8.42
N THR A 82 -22.62 17.46 9.21
CA THR A 82 -21.71 16.41 9.70
C THR A 82 -21.19 15.52 8.58
N LEU A 83 -22.00 15.20 7.57
CA LEU A 83 -21.57 14.46 6.38
C LEU A 83 -20.48 15.23 5.62
N ILE A 84 -20.64 16.54 5.42
CA ILE A 84 -19.62 17.39 4.76
C ILE A 84 -18.33 17.35 5.56
N ILE A 85 -18.38 17.50 6.88
CA ILE A 85 -17.20 17.41 7.75
C ILE A 85 -16.51 16.05 7.55
N PHE A 86 -17.26 14.95 7.59
CA PHE A 86 -16.69 13.62 7.38
C PHE A 86 -16.03 13.48 6.00
N VAL A 87 -16.67 13.97 4.94
CA VAL A 87 -16.11 13.95 3.58
C VAL A 87 -14.80 14.73 3.52
N VAL A 88 -14.76 15.95 4.08
CA VAL A 88 -13.55 16.78 4.08
C VAL A 88 -12.42 16.09 4.83
N VAL A 89 -12.69 15.58 6.03
CA VAL A 89 -11.68 14.87 6.85
C VAL A 89 -11.18 13.64 6.12
N TYR A 90 -12.05 12.83 5.52
CA TYR A 90 -11.65 11.65 4.77
C TYR A 90 -10.81 12.01 3.55
N CYS A 91 -11.20 13.04 2.78
CA CYS A 91 -10.41 13.52 1.65
C CYS A 91 -8.98 13.94 2.07
N ILE A 92 -8.84 14.62 3.22
CA ILE A 92 -7.53 15.02 3.75
C ILE A 92 -6.72 13.78 4.15
N VAL A 93 -7.29 12.89 4.96
CA VAL A 93 -6.58 11.70 5.48
C VAL A 93 -6.19 10.74 4.36
N PHE A 94 -7.13 10.38 3.49
CA PHE A 94 -6.85 9.50 2.35
C PHE A 94 -5.94 10.18 1.32
N GLY A 95 -6.10 11.49 1.07
CA GLY A 95 -5.25 12.25 0.16
C GLY A 95 -3.79 12.27 0.61
N ILE A 96 -3.55 12.59 1.89
CA ILE A 96 -2.21 12.53 2.50
C ILE A 96 -1.67 11.10 2.47
N GLY A 97 -2.48 10.10 2.84
CA GLY A 97 -2.07 8.70 2.84
C GLY A 97 -1.63 8.20 1.46
N ILE A 98 -2.43 8.47 0.41
CA ILE A 98 -2.09 8.12 -0.98
C ILE A 98 -0.84 8.86 -1.43
N TYR A 99 -0.72 10.16 -1.13
CA TYR A 99 0.47 10.94 -1.47
C TYR A 99 1.74 10.33 -0.86
N TYR A 100 1.73 10.02 0.43
CA TYR A 100 2.90 9.42 1.10
C TYR A 100 3.19 8.01 0.58
N MET A 101 2.17 7.19 0.33
CA MET A 101 2.35 5.86 -0.24
C MET A 101 3.03 5.95 -1.61
N LEU A 102 2.55 6.83 -2.50
CA LEU A 102 3.14 7.04 -3.82
C LEU A 102 4.55 7.62 -3.73
N LYS A 103 4.79 8.59 -2.82
CA LYS A 103 6.11 9.16 -2.56
C LYS A 103 7.12 8.10 -2.10
N LEU A 104 6.68 7.17 -1.25
CA LEU A 104 7.52 6.09 -0.74
C LEU A 104 7.78 5.02 -1.81
N MET A 105 6.78 4.67 -2.60
CA MET A 105 6.95 3.78 -3.75
C MET A 105 7.91 4.37 -4.80
N HIS A 106 7.93 5.69 -4.99
CA HIS A 106 8.79 6.34 -5.99
C HIS A 106 10.27 6.39 -5.58
N LYS A 107 10.59 6.33 -4.29
CA LYS A 107 11.99 6.23 -3.83
C LYS A 107 12.67 4.95 -4.33
N GLY A 108 11.89 3.94 -4.74
CA GLY A 108 12.41 2.63 -5.13
C GLY A 108 12.99 1.86 -3.95
N PRO A 109 13.31 0.57 -4.13
CA PRO A 109 14.08 -0.16 -3.14
C PRO A 109 15.46 0.50 -3.04
N GLU A 110 15.80 1.02 -1.85
CA GLU A 110 17.20 1.22 -1.54
C GLU A 110 17.83 -0.16 -1.60
N PHE A 111 18.64 -0.39 -2.64
CA PHE A 111 19.51 -1.54 -2.63
C PHE A 111 20.40 -1.36 -1.42
N ILE A 112 20.11 -2.11 -0.36
CA ILE A 112 21.11 -2.47 0.62
C ILE A 112 22.09 -3.38 -0.13
N TYR A 113 22.83 -2.81 -1.09
CA TYR A 113 24.14 -3.32 -1.43
C TYR A 113 24.86 -3.23 -0.10
N SER A 114 25.05 -4.40 0.51
CA SER A 114 26.20 -4.74 1.32
C SER A 114 26.93 -3.48 1.77
N GLN A 115 26.72 -3.05 3.02
CA GLN A 115 27.91 -2.56 3.73
C GLN A 115 28.93 -3.64 3.46
N GLN A 116 29.92 -3.30 2.65
CA GLN A 116 31.05 -4.15 2.35
C GLN A 116 31.55 -4.48 3.73
N GLN A 117 31.21 -5.67 4.19
CA GLN A 117 31.60 -6.14 5.49
C GLN A 117 33.09 -6.21 5.31
N GLU A 118 33.80 -5.16 5.77
CA GLU A 118 35.24 -5.10 5.67
C GLU A 118 35.70 -6.39 6.29
N VAL A 119 36.18 -7.28 5.43
CA VAL A 119 36.71 -8.56 5.83
C VAL A 119 37.95 -8.18 6.61
N GLY A 120 37.79 -8.01 7.93
CA GLY A 120 38.89 -8.03 8.85
C GLY A 120 39.72 -9.25 8.48
N GLY A 121 41.00 -9.04 8.24
CA GLY A 121 41.90 -10.07 7.70
C GLY A 121 41.72 -11.44 8.38
N VAL A 122 42.10 -12.47 7.63
CA VAL A 122 41.95 -13.91 7.92
C VAL A 122 41.73 -14.21 9.41
N GLY A 123 40.48 -14.47 9.80
CA GLY A 123 40.12 -14.92 11.16
C GLY A 123 39.38 -13.92 12.06
N HIS A 124 39.17 -12.66 11.66
CA HIS A 124 38.44 -11.70 12.50
C HIS A 124 37.19 -11.10 11.84
N PHE A 125 36.03 -11.63 12.22
CA PHE A 125 34.76 -10.91 12.15
C PHE A 125 34.77 -9.85 13.27
N LYS A 126 34.90 -8.55 12.95
CA LYS A 126 34.63 -7.48 13.94
C LYS A 126 33.12 -7.39 14.14
N THR A 127 32.60 -8.14 15.10
CA THR A 127 31.23 -7.95 15.58
C THR A 127 31.19 -6.58 16.29
N PRO A 128 30.36 -5.62 15.85
CA PRO A 128 30.28 -4.32 16.50
C PRO A 128 29.73 -4.49 17.92
N MET A 129 30.63 -4.42 18.90
CA MET A 129 30.32 -4.73 20.29
C MET A 129 29.89 -3.45 21.03
N ARG A 130 28.97 -2.65 20.46
CA ARG A 130 28.14 -1.60 21.14
C ARG A 130 27.39 -0.74 20.12
N LEU A 131 26.08 -0.60 20.32
CA LEU A 131 25.16 0.21 19.50
C LEU A 131 25.52 1.70 19.38
N LEU A 132 26.36 2.23 20.28
CA LEU A 132 26.73 3.65 20.32
C LEU A 132 28.15 3.95 19.79
N SER A 133 28.95 2.94 19.44
CA SER A 133 30.33 3.15 18.99
C SER A 133 30.44 3.70 17.56
N ALA A 134 29.38 3.60 16.76
CA ALA A 134 29.36 4.12 15.38
C ALA A 134 29.31 5.66 15.30
N ALA A 135 29.06 6.34 16.42
CA ALA A 135 29.02 7.80 16.46
C ALA A 135 30.41 8.44 16.64
N ASP A 136 31.33 7.75 17.35
CA ASP A 136 32.65 8.31 17.70
C ASP A 136 33.67 8.22 16.55
N GLU A 137 33.60 7.19 15.69
CA GLU A 137 34.53 7.03 14.54
C GLU A 137 34.47 8.19 13.53
N ARG A 138 33.36 8.94 13.47
CA ARG A 138 33.23 10.10 12.56
C ARG A 138 33.99 11.35 13.02
N LEU A 139 34.40 11.42 14.28
CA LEU A 139 35.06 12.61 14.84
C LEU A 139 36.60 12.53 14.71
N ASP A 140 37.19 11.35 14.83
CA ASP A 140 38.65 11.17 14.77
C ASP A 140 39.25 11.34 13.37
N ASP A 141 38.45 11.13 12.31
CA ASP A 141 38.90 11.30 10.91
C ASP A 141 39.09 12.78 10.50
N GLN A 142 38.50 13.73 11.25
CA GLN A 142 38.66 15.16 10.95
C GLN A 142 40.00 15.74 11.44
N ASP A 143 40.61 15.17 12.48
CA ASP A 143 41.86 15.71 13.05
C ASP A 143 43.13 15.18 12.36
N GLN A 144 43.08 14.05 11.63
CA GLN A 144 44.25 13.51 10.94
C GLN A 144 44.56 14.19 9.59
N GLY A 145 43.64 15.01 9.05
CA GLY A 145 43.85 15.77 7.82
C GLY A 145 44.64 17.08 7.98
N ALA A 146 45.02 17.46 9.20
CA ALA A 146 45.63 18.76 9.50
C ALA A 146 47.15 18.71 9.82
N SER A 147 47.81 17.54 9.74
CA SER A 147 49.26 17.42 10.05
C SER A 147 50.11 16.76 8.95
N SER A 148 49.89 17.10 7.68
CA SER A 148 50.89 16.91 6.62
C SER A 148 51.14 18.19 5.84
#